data_AF-A0AAV6D219-F1
#
_entry.id   AF-A0AAV6D219-F1
#
_cell.length_a   1.000
_cell.length_b   1.000
_cell.length_c   1.000
_cell.angle_alpha   90.00
_cell.angle_beta   90.00
_cell.angle_gamma   90.00
#
_symmetry.space_group_name_H-M   'P 1'
#
loop_
_entity.id
_entity.type
_entity.pdbx_description
1 polymer ?
#
loop_
_entity_poly.entity_id
_entity_poly.type
_entity_poly.pdbx_seq_one_letter_code
_entity_poly.pdbx_strand_id
1 'polypeptide(L)'
;MGRISILNKLTARRARSLGEFGESLAESILVQAKFINVRNLNHSKMNFPFADFYAERKNEKYVISVKIRNKYEANTGKLNARYNLGHRNCYELAAKAEIALSAQAAFLAISLTQDSYSAYFALLVTLNKSLGIPMTNSWLARYECLVENMANNIDVSHLKNTYSLKAAVNSMPEL
;
A
#
# COMPACT_ATOMS: atom_id res chain seq x y z
N MET A 1 16.37 18.21 6.02
CA MET A 1 17.26 17.21 5.37
C MET A 1 16.48 16.40 4.36
N GLY A 2 16.86 16.46 3.08
CA GLY A 2 16.22 15.68 2.01
C GLY A 2 16.71 14.23 2.00
N ARG A 3 15.79 13.28 1.92
CA ARG A 3 16.07 11.84 1.78
C ARG A 3 16.33 11.53 0.31
N ILE A 4 17.42 10.84 -0.01
CA ILE A 4 17.67 10.34 -1.36
C ILE A 4 17.44 8.83 -1.33
N SER A 5 16.47 8.35 -2.10
CA SER A 5 16.36 6.93 -2.41
C SER A 5 17.58 6.57 -3.26
N ILE A 6 18.45 5.65 -2.81
CA ILE A 6 19.40 5.02 -3.73
C ILE A 6 18.55 4.17 -4.68
N LEU A 7 18.20 4.75 -5.82
CA LEU A 7 17.43 4.11 -6.89
C LEU A 7 18.34 3.11 -7.61
N ASN A 8 18.67 2.00 -6.95
CA ASN A 8 19.38 0.90 -7.58
C ASN A 8 18.38 -0.15 -8.10
N LYS A 9 18.79 -0.98 -9.07
CA LYS A 9 17.94 -2.04 -9.65
C LYS A 9 17.39 -3.01 -8.58
N LEU A 10 18.11 -3.18 -7.46
CA LEU A 10 17.69 -4.03 -6.34
C LEU A 10 16.46 -3.47 -5.61
N THR A 11 16.41 -2.16 -5.33
CA THR A 11 15.27 -1.49 -4.70
C THR A 11 14.01 -1.59 -5.55
N ALA A 12 14.14 -1.44 -6.87
CA ALA A 12 13.03 -1.61 -7.80
C ALA A 12 12.51 -3.06 -7.83
N ARG A 13 13.42 -4.05 -7.86
CA ARG A 13 13.05 -5.47 -7.79
C ARG A 13 12.35 -5.83 -6.48
N ARG A 14 12.85 -5.32 -5.34
CA ARG A 14 12.23 -5.52 -4.03
C ARG A 14 10.83 -4.91 -3.96
N ALA A 15 10.67 -3.68 -4.46
CA ALA A 15 9.36 -3.02 -4.49
C ALA A 15 8.35 -3.80 -5.34
N ARG A 16 8.79 -4.39 -6.46
CA ARG A 16 7.98 -5.27 -7.29
C ARG A 16 7.59 -6.56 -6.55
N SER A 17 8.55 -7.28 -5.99
CA SER A 17 8.28 -8.52 -5.24
C SER A 17 7.37 -8.28 -4.03
N LEU A 18 7.55 -7.16 -3.34
CA LEU A 18 6.66 -6.75 -2.25
C LEU A 18 5.24 -6.45 -2.77
N GLY A 19 5.11 -5.84 -3.95
CA GLY A 19 3.82 -5.63 -4.61
C GLY A 19 3.12 -6.94 -4.96
N GLU A 20 3.81 -7.86 -5.63
CA GLU A 20 3.29 -9.19 -5.99
C GLU A 20 2.86 -9.99 -4.75
N PHE A 21 3.67 -9.97 -3.69
CA PHE A 21 3.31 -10.55 -2.39
C PHE A 21 2.07 -9.88 -1.78
N GLY A 22 2.00 -8.56 -1.83
CA GLY A 22 0.86 -7.79 -1.33
C GLY A 22 -0.44 -8.11 -2.05
N GLU A 23 -0.40 -8.36 -3.36
CA GLU A 23 -1.58 -8.78 -4.13
C GLU A 23 -2.07 -10.16 -3.69
N SER A 24 -1.17 -11.15 -3.57
CA SER A 24 -1.54 -12.49 -3.10
C SER A 24 -2.10 -12.48 -1.68
N LEU A 25 -1.49 -11.71 -0.79
CA LEU A 25 -1.97 -11.55 0.58
C LEU A 25 -3.32 -10.82 0.64
N ALA A 26 -3.52 -9.81 -0.20
CA ALA A 26 -4.77 -9.06 -0.29
C ALA A 26 -5.95 -9.95 -0.68
N GLU A 27 -5.78 -10.83 -1.66
CA GLU A 27 -6.82 -11.78 -2.06
C GLU A 27 -7.28 -12.64 -0.86
N SER A 28 -6.32 -13.19 -0.12
CA SER A 28 -6.59 -14.00 1.08
C SER A 28 -7.33 -13.21 2.15
N ILE A 29 -6.89 -11.97 2.43
CA ILE A 29 -7.54 -11.06 3.40
C ILE A 29 -8.99 -10.77 3.00
N LEU A 30 -9.24 -10.44 1.73
CA LEU A 30 -10.58 -10.11 1.24
C LEU A 30 -11.54 -11.30 1.37
N VAL A 31 -11.09 -12.50 0.99
CA VAL A 31 -11.88 -13.74 1.12
C VAL A 31 -12.20 -14.02 2.60
N GLN A 32 -11.22 -13.91 3.49
CA GLN A 32 -11.43 -14.09 4.94
C GLN A 32 -12.41 -13.06 5.52
N ALA A 33 -12.33 -11.81 5.05
CA ALA A 33 -13.23 -10.72 5.39
C ALA A 33 -14.62 -10.81 4.73
N LYS A 34 -14.96 -11.99 4.16
CA LYS A 34 -16.26 -12.31 3.55
C LYS A 34 -16.62 -11.46 2.35
N PHE A 35 -15.62 -10.91 1.66
CA PHE A 35 -15.86 -10.43 0.30
C PHE A 35 -16.08 -11.63 -0.62
N ILE A 36 -17.01 -11.49 -1.55
CA ILE A 36 -17.33 -12.46 -2.60
C ILE A 36 -16.93 -11.89 -3.96
N ASN A 37 -16.91 -12.74 -4.99
CA ASN A 37 -16.56 -12.35 -6.36
C ASN A 37 -15.21 -11.61 -6.44
N VAL A 38 -14.25 -11.98 -5.59
CA VAL A 38 -12.90 -11.39 -5.57
C VAL A 38 -12.19 -11.73 -6.88
N ARG A 39 -11.75 -10.72 -7.62
CA ARG A 39 -11.08 -10.86 -8.92
C ARG A 39 -9.87 -9.95 -8.97
N ASN A 40 -8.69 -10.51 -9.25
CA ASN A 40 -7.51 -9.71 -9.60
C ASN A 40 -7.70 -9.11 -11.01
N LEU A 41 -7.76 -7.79 -11.10
CA LEU A 41 -8.02 -7.07 -12.33
C LEU A 41 -6.78 -7.04 -13.25
N ASN A 42 -5.58 -7.13 -12.68
CA ASN A 42 -4.30 -7.12 -13.40
C ASN A 42 -4.13 -8.37 -14.29
N HIS A 43 -4.81 -9.49 -13.99
CA HIS A 43 -4.80 -10.70 -14.82
C HIS A 43 -5.66 -10.58 -16.09
N SER A 44 -6.72 -9.77 -16.05
CA SER A 44 -7.69 -9.63 -17.15
C SER A 44 -7.29 -8.54 -18.16
N LYS A 45 -6.64 -7.49 -17.67
CA LYS A 45 -6.04 -6.41 -18.46
C LYS A 45 -4.87 -5.85 -17.68
N MET A 46 -3.66 -6.03 -18.21
CA MET A 46 -2.45 -5.49 -17.60
C MET A 46 -2.63 -3.97 -17.43
N ASN A 47 -2.46 -3.47 -16.19
CA ASN A 47 -2.66 -2.07 -15.80
C ASN A 47 -4.11 -1.58 -15.85
N PHE A 48 -5.03 -2.25 -15.15
CA PHE A 48 -6.36 -1.67 -14.94
C PHE A 48 -6.21 -0.32 -14.21
N PRO A 49 -6.95 0.74 -14.60
CA PRO A 49 -6.81 2.05 -13.98
C PRO A 49 -7.02 1.96 -12.46
N PHE A 50 -6.04 2.42 -11.67
CA PHE A 50 -6.07 2.59 -10.21
C PHE A 50 -6.19 1.32 -9.34
N ALA A 51 -6.98 0.32 -9.74
CA ALA A 51 -7.39 -0.80 -8.92
C ALA A 51 -6.68 -2.10 -9.28
N ASP A 52 -6.32 -2.86 -8.24
CA ASP A 52 -5.71 -4.19 -8.34
C ASP A 52 -6.80 -5.28 -8.27
N PHE A 53 -7.88 -5.04 -7.52
CA PHE A 53 -8.97 -6.01 -7.31
C PHE A 53 -10.36 -5.42 -7.56
N TYR A 54 -11.28 -6.30 -7.97
CA TYR A 54 -12.72 -6.12 -7.82
C TYR A 54 -13.22 -7.09 -6.75
N ALA A 55 -14.15 -6.66 -5.90
CA ALA A 55 -14.77 -7.52 -4.89
C ALA A 55 -16.14 -6.98 -4.47
N GLU A 56 -16.98 -7.84 -3.91
CA GLU A 56 -18.33 -7.48 -3.45
C GLU A 56 -18.53 -7.86 -2.00
N ARG A 57 -19.24 -7.05 -1.22
CA ARG A 57 -19.60 -7.40 0.17
C ARG A 57 -20.82 -6.61 0.62
N LYS A 58 -21.77 -7.26 1.29
CA LYS A 58 -23.02 -6.62 1.77
C LYS A 58 -23.79 -5.89 0.65
N ASN A 59 -23.90 -6.51 -0.54
CA ASN A 59 -24.52 -5.96 -1.75
C ASN A 59 -23.83 -4.73 -2.37
N GLU A 60 -22.67 -4.32 -1.85
CA GLU A 60 -21.86 -3.26 -2.43
C GLU A 60 -20.72 -3.86 -3.28
N LYS A 61 -20.33 -3.11 -4.31
CA LYS A 61 -19.24 -3.47 -5.24
C LYS A 61 -18.07 -2.52 -5.05
N TYR A 62 -16.85 -3.05 -5.05
CA TYR A 62 -15.65 -2.29 -4.79
C TYR A 62 -14.59 -2.52 -5.86
N VAL A 63 -13.90 -1.44 -6.23
CA VAL A 63 -12.64 -1.47 -6.98
C VAL A 63 -11.52 -1.02 -6.04
N ILE A 64 -10.61 -1.93 -5.73
CA ILE A 64 -9.72 -1.84 -4.58
C ILE A 64 -8.28 -1.68 -5.05
N SER A 65 -7.62 -0.61 -4.60
CA SER A 65 -6.17 -0.44 -4.75
C SER A 65 -5.45 -0.98 -3.50
N VAL A 66 -4.50 -1.88 -3.69
CA VAL A 66 -3.72 -2.50 -2.62
C VAL A 66 -2.44 -1.71 -2.41
N LYS A 67 -2.10 -1.43 -1.14
CA LYS A 67 -0.88 -0.74 -0.76
C LYS A 67 -0.24 -1.43 0.44
N ILE A 68 0.80 -2.21 0.16
CA ILE A 68 1.60 -2.88 1.17
C ILE A 68 2.90 -2.15 1.45
N ARG A 69 3.23 -1.91 2.72
CA ARG A 69 4.47 -1.26 3.14
C ARG A 69 4.93 -1.75 4.51
N ASN A 70 6.22 -1.65 4.76
CA ASN A 70 6.77 -1.77 6.11
C ASN A 70 6.17 -0.68 7.02
N LYS A 71 5.71 -1.09 8.21
CA LYS A 71 5.16 -0.22 9.26
C LYS A 71 6.19 0.79 9.75
N TYR A 72 7.45 0.38 9.84
CA TYR A 72 8.56 1.22 10.28
C TYR A 72 9.57 1.44 9.15
N GLU A 73 10.09 2.65 9.06
CA GLU A 73 11.21 2.99 8.18
C GLU A 73 12.48 2.27 8.65
N ALA A 74 13.19 1.59 7.75
CA ALA A 74 14.29 0.70 8.14
C ALA A 74 15.43 1.38 8.90
N ASN A 75 15.76 2.63 8.56
CA ASN A 75 16.90 3.32 9.17
C ASN A 75 16.57 4.07 10.45
N THR A 76 15.33 4.56 10.54
CA THR A 76 14.94 5.50 11.61
C THR A 76 14.09 4.80 12.67
N GLY A 77 13.54 3.63 12.36
CA GLY A 77 12.54 2.96 13.18
C GLY A 77 11.22 3.75 13.28
N LYS A 78 11.09 4.90 12.59
CA LYS A 78 9.90 5.74 12.67
C LYS A 78 8.75 5.10 11.93
N LEU A 79 7.55 5.35 12.43
CA LEU A 79 6.31 4.94 11.77
C LEU A 79 6.27 5.51 10.35
N ASN A 80 6.03 4.64 9.38
CA ASN A 80 5.68 5.01 8.02
C ASN A 80 4.23 5.50 8.01
N ALA A 81 4.05 6.76 8.40
CA ALA A 81 2.74 7.35 8.69
C ALA A 81 1.90 7.68 7.46
N ARG A 82 2.39 7.44 6.23
CA ARG A 82 1.65 7.76 5.01
C ARG A 82 2.07 6.87 3.83
N TYR A 83 1.11 6.17 3.23
CA TYR A 83 1.35 5.37 2.02
C TYR A 83 0.87 6.13 0.78
N ASN A 84 1.69 6.21 -0.27
CA ASN A 84 1.31 6.90 -1.51
C ASN A 84 0.28 6.06 -2.29
N LEU A 85 -0.83 6.66 -2.70
CA LEU A 85 -1.86 6.01 -3.53
C LEU A 85 -1.45 5.86 -5.00
N GLY A 86 -0.51 6.68 -5.47
CA GLY A 86 -0.02 6.61 -6.84
C GLY A 86 0.36 7.97 -7.41
N HIS A 87 0.11 8.15 -8.71
CA HIS A 87 0.38 9.39 -9.43
C HIS A 87 -0.69 10.46 -9.19
N ARG A 88 -0.43 11.69 -9.63
CA ARG A 88 -1.31 12.85 -9.42
C ARG A 88 -2.73 12.66 -9.94
N ASN A 89 -2.92 11.80 -10.93
CA ASN A 89 -4.21 11.49 -11.56
C ASN A 89 -4.94 10.30 -10.90
N CYS A 90 -4.55 9.84 -9.71
CA CYS A 90 -5.14 8.64 -9.11
C CYS A 90 -6.67 8.72 -8.95
N TYR A 91 -7.22 9.90 -8.63
CA TYR A 91 -8.66 10.10 -8.48
C TYR A 91 -9.42 10.05 -9.81
N GLU A 92 -8.80 10.54 -10.89
CA GLU A 92 -9.38 10.41 -12.24
C GLU A 92 -9.41 8.95 -12.69
N LEU A 93 -8.33 8.20 -12.40
CA LEU A 93 -8.26 6.78 -12.69
C LEU A 93 -9.26 5.98 -11.85
N ALA A 94 -9.43 6.34 -10.57
CA ALA A 94 -10.42 5.75 -9.69
C ALA A 94 -11.85 6.00 -10.24
N ALA A 95 -12.20 7.23 -10.58
CA ALA A 95 -13.51 7.55 -11.15
C ALA A 95 -13.81 6.78 -12.45
N LYS A 96 -12.80 6.61 -13.31
CA LYS A 96 -12.92 5.76 -14.51
C LYS A 96 -13.19 4.30 -14.16
N ALA A 97 -12.51 3.75 -13.15
CA ALA A 97 -12.73 2.39 -12.67
C ALA A 97 -14.12 2.22 -12.05
N GLU A 98 -14.58 3.20 -11.27
CA GLU A 98 -15.92 3.20 -10.66
C GLU A 98 -17.01 3.13 -11.72
N ILE A 99 -16.91 3.95 -12.78
CA ILE A 99 -17.85 3.94 -13.91
C ILE A 99 -17.78 2.60 -14.65
N ALA A 100 -16.58 2.15 -15.00
CA ALA A 100 -16.39 0.95 -15.82
C ALA A 100 -16.92 -0.32 -15.15
N LEU A 101 -16.87 -0.39 -13.82
CA LEU A 101 -17.26 -1.56 -13.05
C LEU A 101 -18.53 -1.36 -12.20
N SER A 102 -19.15 -0.18 -12.28
CA SER A 102 -20.30 0.21 -11.44
C SER A 102 -20.06 -0.12 -9.97
N ALA A 103 -18.91 0.33 -9.46
CA ALA A 103 -18.36 -0.02 -8.16
C ALA A 103 -17.77 1.21 -7.47
N GLN A 104 -17.56 1.14 -6.15
CA GLN A 104 -16.97 2.21 -5.36
C GLN A 104 -15.45 2.05 -5.26
N ALA A 105 -14.70 3.13 -5.41
CA ALA A 105 -13.27 3.13 -5.21
C ALA A 105 -12.94 2.97 -3.72
N ALA A 106 -12.09 1.99 -3.43
CA ALA A 106 -11.60 1.68 -2.10
C ALA A 106 -10.10 1.40 -2.12
N PHE A 107 -9.52 1.30 -0.93
CA PHE A 107 -8.14 0.86 -0.76
C PHE A 107 -8.04 -0.22 0.31
N LEU A 108 -7.02 -1.05 0.17
CA LEU A 108 -6.55 -1.98 1.20
C LEU A 108 -5.11 -1.63 1.54
N ALA A 109 -4.88 -1.09 2.73
CA ALA A 109 -3.55 -0.78 3.24
C ALA A 109 -3.05 -1.93 4.12
N ILE A 110 -1.94 -2.55 3.73
CA ILE A 110 -1.31 -3.64 4.47
C ILE A 110 -0.01 -3.11 5.11
N SER A 111 0.03 -3.15 6.43
CA SER A 111 1.19 -2.72 7.23
C SER A 111 1.95 -3.94 7.71
N LEU A 112 3.19 -4.09 7.26
CA LEU A 112 4.07 -5.20 7.63
C LEU A 112 5.00 -4.82 8.79
N THR A 113 5.13 -5.70 9.77
CA THR A 113 6.27 -5.75 10.67
C THR A 113 7.17 -6.93 10.27
N GLN A 114 8.17 -7.23 11.09
CA GLN A 114 9.03 -8.39 10.83
C GLN A 114 8.26 -9.71 10.98
N ASP A 115 7.38 -9.80 11.99
CA ASP A 115 6.76 -11.05 12.41
C ASP A 115 5.24 -11.04 12.24
N SER A 116 4.66 -9.92 11.81
CA SER A 116 3.21 -9.77 11.70
C SER A 116 2.79 -8.78 10.63
N TYR A 117 1.50 -8.79 10.30
CA TYR A 117 0.88 -7.77 9.47
C TYR A 117 -0.47 -7.32 10.02
N SER A 118 -0.91 -6.15 9.57
CA SER A 118 -2.28 -5.66 9.78
C SER A 118 -2.82 -5.08 8.49
N ALA A 119 -4.12 -5.20 8.26
CA ALA A 119 -4.76 -4.79 7.02
C ALA A 119 -6.00 -3.92 7.30
N TYR A 120 -6.04 -2.77 6.63
CA TYR A 120 -7.06 -1.75 6.83
C TYR A 120 -7.76 -1.44 5.52
N PHE A 121 -9.08 -1.48 5.53
CA PHE A 121 -9.94 -1.22 4.39
C PHE A 121 -10.74 0.06 4.61
N ALA A 122 -10.83 0.90 3.58
CA ALA A 122 -11.79 2.00 3.55
C ALA A 122 -12.07 2.48 2.13
N LEU A 123 -13.16 3.23 1.98
CA LEU A 123 -13.47 3.93 0.74
C LEU A 123 -12.45 5.04 0.46
N LEU A 124 -12.18 5.26 -0.82
CA LEU A 124 -11.26 6.31 -1.26
C LEU A 124 -11.77 7.71 -0.88
N VAL A 125 -13.09 7.92 -0.87
CA VAL A 125 -13.73 9.19 -0.47
C VAL A 125 -13.36 9.62 0.96
N THR A 126 -13.06 8.67 1.86
CA THR A 126 -12.62 8.94 3.24
C THR A 126 -11.35 9.78 3.30
N LEU A 127 -10.53 9.78 2.25
CA LEU A 127 -9.27 10.51 2.18
C LEU A 127 -9.42 11.96 1.71
N ASN A 128 -10.63 12.40 1.33
CA ASN A 128 -10.94 13.76 0.89
C ASN A 128 -9.92 14.31 -0.13
N LYS A 129 -9.69 13.58 -1.22
CA LYS A 129 -8.74 13.91 -2.31
C LYS A 129 -7.25 13.90 -1.93
N SER A 130 -6.87 13.43 -0.74
CA SER A 130 -5.46 13.20 -0.40
C SER A 130 -4.82 12.13 -1.30
N LEU A 131 -3.62 12.40 -1.82
CA LEU A 131 -2.84 11.43 -2.61
C LEU A 131 -2.12 10.37 -1.77
N GLY A 132 -2.32 10.35 -0.45
CA GLY A 132 -1.78 9.26 0.36
C GLY A 132 -2.71 8.87 1.49
N ILE A 133 -2.59 7.61 1.89
CA ILE A 133 -3.31 6.95 2.98
C ILE A 133 -2.56 7.25 4.28
N PRO A 134 -3.10 8.07 5.19
CA PRO A 134 -2.51 8.26 6.51
C PRO A 134 -2.57 6.96 7.34
N MET A 135 -1.49 6.62 8.03
CA MET A 135 -1.33 5.38 8.78
C MET A 135 -1.02 5.64 10.27
N THR A 136 -1.43 6.79 10.80
CA THR A 136 -1.36 7.10 12.24
C THR A 136 -2.55 6.50 12.98
N ASN A 137 -2.41 6.22 14.27
CA ASN A 137 -3.48 5.61 15.08
C ASN A 137 -4.82 6.37 14.99
N SER A 138 -4.77 7.72 14.99
CA SER A 138 -5.95 8.57 14.82
C SER A 138 -6.69 8.36 13.50
N TRP A 139 -5.98 8.00 12.43
CA TRP A 139 -6.55 7.70 11.13
C TRP A 139 -6.97 6.25 10.99
N LEU A 140 -6.21 5.32 11.57
CA LEU A 140 -6.56 3.89 11.55
C LEU A 140 -7.92 3.62 12.19
N ALA A 141 -8.30 4.39 13.22
CA ALA A 141 -9.63 4.32 13.84
C ALA A 141 -10.80 4.68 12.89
N ARG A 142 -10.50 5.26 11.72
CA ARG A 142 -11.48 5.63 10.68
C ARG A 142 -11.58 4.58 9.59
N TYR A 143 -10.73 3.55 9.63
CA TYR A 143 -10.71 2.46 8.68
C TYR A 143 -11.30 1.21 9.32
N GLU A 144 -11.80 0.32 8.48
CA GLU A 144 -12.16 -1.00 8.92
C GLU A 144 -10.89 -1.85 9.04
N CYS A 145 -10.59 -2.31 10.26
CA CYS A 145 -9.52 -3.26 10.47
C CYS A 145 -10.01 -4.66 10.04
N LEU A 146 -9.47 -5.18 8.95
CA LEU A 146 -9.81 -6.52 8.45
C LEU A 146 -8.95 -7.60 9.12
N VAL A 147 -7.69 -7.26 9.42
CA VAL A 147 -6.73 -8.14 10.09
C VAL A 147 -5.87 -7.30 11.01
N GLU A 148 -5.74 -7.73 12.27
CA GLU A 148 -4.89 -7.07 13.26
C GLU A 148 -3.79 -8.00 13.74
N ASN A 149 -2.53 -7.55 13.65
CA ASN A 149 -1.33 -8.23 14.14
C ASN A 149 -1.27 -9.74 13.86
N MET A 150 -1.73 -10.19 12.69
CA MET A 150 -1.66 -11.59 12.32
C MET A 150 -0.21 -11.98 12.06
N ALA A 151 0.21 -13.13 12.62
CA ALA A 151 1.56 -13.63 12.45
C ALA A 151 1.89 -13.80 10.96
N ASN A 152 3.03 -13.26 10.56
CA ASN A 152 3.58 -13.41 9.23
C ASN A 152 4.66 -14.48 9.30
N ASN A 153 4.37 -15.70 8.85
CA ASN A 153 5.35 -16.80 8.80
C ASN A 153 6.32 -16.67 7.62
N ILE A 154 6.39 -15.48 7.00
CA ILE A 154 7.18 -15.23 5.80
C ILE A 154 8.29 -14.26 6.18
N ASP A 155 9.54 -14.71 5.99
CA ASP A 155 10.71 -13.87 6.18
C ASP A 155 10.75 -12.75 5.13
N VAL A 156 10.20 -11.59 5.49
CA VAL A 156 10.23 -10.37 4.66
C VAL A 156 11.49 -9.53 4.89
N SER A 157 12.51 -10.07 5.58
CA SER A 157 13.77 -9.36 5.87
C SER A 157 14.42 -8.81 4.60
N HIS A 158 14.35 -9.56 3.50
CA HIS A 158 14.87 -9.20 2.18
C HIS A 158 14.06 -8.09 1.47
N LEU A 159 12.87 -7.76 1.96
CA LEU A 159 11.99 -6.70 1.44
C LEU A 159 12.12 -5.37 2.23
N LYS A 160 13.01 -5.29 3.23
CA LYS A 160 13.30 -4.03 3.93
C LYS A 160 13.94 -3.02 2.97
N ASN A 161 13.37 -1.81 2.94
CA ASN A 161 13.95 -0.69 2.19
C ASN A 161 15.17 -0.15 2.97
N THR A 162 16.38 -0.41 2.50
CA THR A 162 17.58 0.31 2.94
C THR A 162 17.56 1.71 2.33
N TYR A 163 17.22 2.71 3.13
CA TYR A 163 17.55 4.09 2.79
C TYR A 163 19.00 4.33 3.24
N SER A 164 19.66 5.40 2.80
CA SER A 164 20.91 5.85 3.41
C SER A 164 20.75 7.31 3.82
N LEU A 165 21.37 7.69 4.95
CA LEU A 165 21.45 9.08 5.34
C LEU A 165 22.38 9.78 4.36
N LYS A 166 21.98 10.95 3.87
CA LYS A 166 22.87 11.83 3.11
C LYS A 166 23.98 12.23 4.07
N ALA A 167 25.20 11.71 3.89
CA ALA A 167 26.36 12.21 4.60
C ALA A 167 26.45 13.72 4.32
N ALA A 168 26.58 14.51 5.38
CA ALA A 168 26.83 15.93 5.25
C ALA A 168 28.20 16.09 4.58
N VAL A 169 28.21 16.40 3.28
CA VAL A 169 29.40 16.98 2.64
C VAL A 169 29.47 18.41 3.14
N ASN A 170 30.11 18.62 4.29
CA ASN A 170 30.49 19.94 4.76
C ASN A 170 32.02 19.98 4.89
N SER A 171 32.60 20.84 4.04
CA SER A 171 33.80 21.66 4.27
C SER A 171 35.10 20.98 4.70
N MET A 172 36.05 20.87 3.77
CA MET A 172 37.44 21.17 4.11
C MET A 172 37.72 22.62 3.66
N PRO A 173 38.25 23.50 4.54
CA PRO A 173 38.87 24.74 4.09
C PRO A 173 40.19 24.38 3.40
N GLU A 174 40.42 24.92 2.21
CA GLU A 174 41.76 24.96 1.63
C GLU A 174 42.63 25.83 2.55
N LEU A 175 43.75 25.25 3.01
CA LEU A 175 44.90 25.97 3.56
C LEU A 175 45.87 26.26 2.41
#